data_AF-A0A817YEL7-F1
#
_entry.id   AF-A0A817YEL7-F1
#
_cell.length_a   1.000
_cell.length_b   1.000
_cell.length_c   1.000
_cell.angle_alpha   90.00
_cell.angle_beta   90.00
_cell.angle_gamma   90.00
#
_symmetry.space_group_name_H-M   'P 1'
#
loop_
_entity.id
_entity.type
_entity.pdbx_description
1 polymer ?
#
loop_
_entity_poly.entity_id
_entity_poly.type
_entity_poly.pdbx_seq_one_letter_code
_entity_poly.pdbx_strand_id
1 'polypeptide(L)'
;LKLFFFITNKSTCCEWLNRFRIPIILTALRTGQYESAARNSNQYLLHTCSLGQAEVSEFEFVIISFVQSLIKLHNSMTIHGIYVWLKNIHQLDWSWIQACEHEAAENLEQAAYEYKLFLNEHFKSLSIINEKKTR
;
A
#
# COMPACT_ATOMS: atom_id res chain seq x y z
N LEU A 1 32.94 -12.23 -18.21
CA LEU A 1 32.28 -11.14 -18.98
C LEU A 1 30.89 -10.75 -18.46
N LYS A 2 29.94 -11.67 -18.24
CA LYS A 2 28.55 -11.31 -17.85
C LYS A 2 28.42 -10.62 -16.48
N LEU A 3 29.17 -11.05 -15.46
CA LEU A 3 29.06 -10.47 -14.11
C LEU A 3 29.55 -9.02 -14.05
N PHE A 4 30.69 -8.72 -14.70
CA PHE A 4 31.27 -7.39 -14.76
C PHE A 4 30.31 -6.37 -15.39
N PHE A 5 29.61 -6.76 -16.47
CA PHE A 5 28.59 -5.93 -17.10
C PHE A 5 27.47 -5.51 -16.14
N PHE A 6 26.91 -6.44 -15.34
CA PHE A 6 25.85 -6.11 -14.37
C PHE A 6 26.35 -5.31 -13.17
N ILE A 7 27.61 -5.47 -12.78
CA ILE A 7 28.21 -4.63 -11.74
C ILE A 7 28.32 -3.19 -12.24
N THR A 8 28.84 -2.99 -13.46
CA THR A 8 28.99 -1.66 -14.05
C THR A 8 27.64 -0.98 -14.29
N ASN A 9 26.63 -1.72 -14.75
CA ASN A 9 25.30 -1.18 -15.09
C ASN A 9 24.27 -1.32 -13.97
N LYS A 10 24.70 -1.61 -12.73
CA LYS A 10 23.81 -1.90 -11.60
C LYS A 10 22.77 -0.81 -11.37
N SER A 11 23.20 0.47 -11.39
CA SER A 11 22.31 1.62 -11.16
C SER A 11 21.20 1.68 -12.21
N THR A 12 21.55 1.61 -13.49
CA THR A 12 20.59 1.66 -14.60
C THR A 12 19.61 0.48 -14.56
N CYS A 13 20.07 -0.72 -14.22
CA CYS A 13 19.18 -1.87 -14.04
C CYS A 13 18.21 -1.67 -12.88
N CYS A 14 18.69 -1.18 -11.74
CA CYS A 14 17.84 -0.90 -10.57
C CYS A 14 16.80 0.20 -10.87
N GLU A 15 17.22 1.30 -11.49
CA GLU A 15 16.33 2.39 -11.88
C GLU A 15 15.25 1.91 -12.85
N TRP A 16 15.64 1.13 -13.86
CA TRP A 16 14.69 0.53 -14.81
C TRP A 16 13.70 -0.36 -14.07
N LEU A 17 14.16 -1.28 -13.22
CA LEU A 17 13.27 -2.14 -12.44
C LEU A 17 12.31 -1.34 -11.56
N ASN A 18 12.79 -0.28 -10.89
CA ASN A 18 11.96 0.55 -10.01
C ASN A 18 10.84 1.26 -10.76
N ARG A 19 11.10 1.76 -11.98
CA ARG A 19 10.06 2.36 -12.85
C ARG A 19 8.99 1.37 -13.26
N PHE A 20 9.35 0.10 -13.43
CA PHE A 20 8.41 -0.95 -13.84
C PHE A 20 7.64 -1.60 -12.69
N ARG A 21 7.94 -1.27 -11.42
CA ARG A 21 7.28 -1.93 -10.28
C ARG A 21 5.77 -1.72 -10.25
N ILE A 22 5.28 -0.50 -10.50
CA ILE A 22 3.83 -0.22 -10.50
C ILE A 22 3.08 -1.05 -11.56
N PRO A 23 3.50 -1.07 -12.84
CA PRO A 23 2.92 -1.97 -13.84
C PRO A 23 2.97 -3.45 -13.46
N ILE A 24 4.06 -3.90 -12.83
CA ILE A 24 4.21 -5.29 -12.36
C ILE A 24 3.20 -5.58 -11.24
N ILE A 25 3.08 -4.69 -10.24
CA ILE A 25 2.12 -4.82 -9.14
C ILE A 25 0.71 -4.94 -9.69
N LEU A 26 0.31 -4.03 -10.60
CA LEU A 26 -1.01 -4.05 -11.21
C LEU A 26 -1.27 -5.37 -11.94
N THR A 27 -0.34 -5.82 -12.78
CA THR A 27 -0.49 -7.07 -13.55
C THR A 27 -0.55 -8.29 -12.62
N ALA A 28 0.29 -8.31 -11.58
CA ALA A 28 0.33 -9.39 -10.60
C ALA A 28 -1.00 -9.50 -9.83
N LEU A 29 -1.58 -8.38 -9.37
CA LEU A 29 -2.89 -8.36 -8.73
C LEU A 29 -4.00 -8.91 -9.65
N ARG A 30 -3.99 -8.52 -10.93
CA ARG A 30 -5.00 -8.96 -11.91
C ARG A 30 -4.89 -10.44 -12.27
N THR A 31 -3.68 -10.99 -12.21
CA THR A 31 -3.41 -12.40 -12.53
C THR A 31 -3.42 -13.31 -11.30
N GLY A 32 -3.72 -12.79 -10.11
CA GLY A 32 -3.76 -13.55 -8.86
C GLY A 32 -2.38 -13.91 -8.30
N GLN A 33 -1.30 -13.29 -8.79
CA GLN A 33 0.07 -13.50 -8.30
C GLN A 33 0.35 -12.56 -7.11
N TYR A 34 -0.36 -12.77 -6.00
CA TYR A 34 -0.37 -11.84 -4.86
C TYR A 34 1.00 -11.74 -4.15
N GLU A 35 1.81 -12.79 -4.15
CA GLU A 35 3.18 -12.77 -3.61
C GLU A 35 4.08 -11.85 -4.43
N SER A 36 3.92 -11.86 -5.77
CA SER A 36 4.66 -10.98 -6.66
C SER A 36 4.25 -9.52 -6.46
N ALA A 37 2.94 -9.26 -6.33
CA ALA A 37 2.43 -7.94 -6.01
C ALA A 37 2.99 -7.43 -4.67
N ALA A 38 2.86 -8.22 -3.59
CA ALA A 38 3.38 -7.89 -2.27
C ALA A 38 4.88 -7.61 -2.28
N ARG A 39 5.68 -8.46 -2.95
CA ARG A 39 7.13 -8.28 -3.05
C ARG A 39 7.47 -6.98 -3.77
N ASN A 40 6.83 -6.70 -4.90
CA ASN A 40 7.12 -5.50 -5.68
C ASN A 40 6.66 -4.23 -4.98
N SER A 41 5.53 -4.27 -4.27
CA SER A 41 5.06 -3.16 -3.43
C SER A 41 6.07 -2.84 -2.32
N ASN A 42 6.50 -3.85 -1.54
CA ASN A 42 7.49 -3.65 -0.49
C ASN A 42 8.80 -3.05 -1.03
N GLN A 43 9.29 -3.56 -2.15
CA GLN A 43 10.52 -3.06 -2.76
C GLN A 43 10.38 -1.65 -3.33
N TYR A 44 9.22 -1.29 -3.88
CA TYR A 44 8.93 0.09 -4.30
C TYR A 44 8.96 1.02 -3.07
N LEU A 45 8.24 0.68 -2.00
CA LEU A 45 8.19 1.49 -0.77
C LEU A 45 9.59 1.70 -0.16
N LEU A 46 10.38 0.64 -0.05
CA LEU A 46 11.77 0.74 0.45
C LEU A 46 12.62 1.67 -0.42
N HIS A 47 12.50 1.58 -1.74
CA HIS A 47 13.24 2.43 -2.66
C HIS A 47 12.81 3.89 -2.53
N THR A 48 11.51 4.16 -2.62
CA THR A 48 10.97 5.51 -2.66
C THR A 48 11.15 6.24 -1.33
N CYS A 49 11.01 5.54 -0.19
CA CYS A 49 11.34 6.08 1.13
C CYS A 49 12.83 6.40 1.28
N SER A 50 13.73 5.60 0.69
CA SER A 50 15.18 5.88 0.74
C SER A 50 15.58 7.13 -0.05
N LEU A 51 14.82 7.49 -1.08
CA LEU A 51 15.07 8.66 -1.92
C LEU A 51 14.33 9.92 -1.43
N GLY A 52 13.29 9.77 -0.60
CA GLY A 52 12.42 10.88 -0.20
C GLY A 52 11.60 11.46 -1.36
N GLN A 53 11.40 10.70 -2.44
CA GLN A 53 10.82 11.17 -3.71
C GLN A 53 9.48 10.49 -4.04
N ALA A 54 8.67 10.20 -3.03
CA ALA A 54 7.36 9.58 -3.26
C ALA A 54 6.37 10.60 -3.80
N GLU A 55 5.91 10.40 -5.04
CA GLU A 55 4.64 11.02 -5.45
C GLU A 55 3.54 10.45 -4.55
N VAL A 56 2.74 11.32 -3.93
CA VAL A 56 1.72 10.92 -2.96
C VAL A 56 0.73 9.92 -3.57
N SER A 57 0.31 10.16 -4.82
CA SER A 57 -0.64 9.31 -5.55
C SER A 57 -0.10 7.88 -5.78
N GLU A 58 1.16 7.75 -6.19
CA GLU A 58 1.82 6.47 -6.40
C GLU A 58 2.03 5.74 -5.08
N PHE A 59 2.43 6.47 -4.03
CA PHE A 59 2.61 5.90 -2.70
C PHE A 59 1.32 5.29 -2.16
N GLU A 60 0.20 6.04 -2.22
CA GLU A 60 -1.12 5.56 -1.81
C GLU A 60 -1.53 4.32 -2.61
N PHE A 61 -1.37 4.35 -3.93
CA PHE A 61 -1.67 3.21 -4.80
C PHE A 61 -0.88 1.96 -4.40
N VAL A 62 0.43 2.10 -4.14
CA VAL A 62 1.28 0.97 -3.76
C VAL A 62 0.92 0.41 -2.39
N ILE A 63 0.57 1.26 -1.41
CA ILE A 63 0.10 0.83 -0.09
C ILE A 63 -1.20 0.04 -0.20
N ILE A 64 -2.19 0.56 -0.92
CA ILE A 64 -3.47 -0.12 -1.15
C ILE A 64 -3.22 -1.47 -1.82
N SER A 65 -2.41 -1.50 -2.88
CA SER A 65 -2.05 -2.72 -3.58
C SER A 65 -1.33 -3.74 -2.68
N PHE A 66 -0.45 -3.25 -1.79
CA PHE A 66 0.26 -4.12 -0.85
C PHE A 66 -0.70 -4.74 0.16
N VAL A 67 -1.55 -3.94 0.80
CA VAL A 67 -2.55 -4.41 1.77
C VAL A 67 -3.51 -5.39 1.10
N GLN A 68 -4.02 -5.10 -0.10
CA GLN A 68 -4.86 -6.02 -0.88
C GLN A 68 -4.17 -7.37 -1.13
N SER A 69 -2.88 -7.34 -1.50
CA SER A 69 -2.11 -8.56 -1.70
C SER A 69 -2.00 -9.37 -0.41
N LEU A 70 -1.76 -8.71 0.73
CA LEU A 70 -1.62 -9.35 2.03
C LEU A 70 -2.93 -9.93 2.56
N ILE A 71 -4.06 -9.28 2.29
CA ILE A 71 -5.40 -9.84 2.59
C ILE A 71 -5.56 -11.17 1.84
N LYS A 72 -5.23 -11.20 0.53
CA LYS A 72 -5.32 -12.43 -0.27
C LYS A 72 -4.33 -13.52 0.16
N LEU A 73 -3.27 -13.14 0.86
CA LEU A 73 -2.29 -14.06 1.45
C LEU A 73 -2.57 -14.39 2.92
N HIS A 74 -3.70 -13.92 3.49
CA HIS A 74 -4.08 -14.12 4.89
C HIS A 74 -2.98 -13.70 5.90
N ASN A 75 -2.25 -12.64 5.58
CA ASN A 75 -1.11 -12.20 6.38
C ASN A 75 -1.44 -10.94 7.19
N SER A 76 -2.20 -11.12 8.27
CA SER A 76 -2.62 -10.04 9.17
C SER A 76 -1.45 -9.35 9.87
N MET A 77 -0.45 -10.11 10.35
CA MET A 77 0.71 -9.55 11.07
C MET A 77 1.49 -8.55 10.22
N THR A 78 1.62 -8.79 8.92
CA THR A 78 2.31 -7.85 8.03
C THR A 78 1.49 -6.58 7.81
N ILE A 79 0.17 -6.70 7.71
CA ILE A 79 -0.75 -5.54 7.61
C ILE A 79 -0.64 -4.68 8.87
N HIS A 80 -0.61 -5.31 10.05
CA HIS A 80 -0.39 -4.62 11.32
C HIS A 80 0.93 -3.83 11.32
N GLY A 81 2.02 -4.48 10.88
CA GLY A 81 3.32 -3.84 10.76
C GLY A 81 3.30 -2.63 9.82
N ILE A 82 2.59 -2.71 8.69
CA ILE A 82 2.40 -1.60 7.75
C ILE A 82 1.61 -0.46 8.40
N TYR A 83 0.54 -0.75 9.13
CA TYR A 83 -0.25 0.26 9.84
C TYR A 83 0.60 1.05 10.83
N VAL A 84 1.37 0.35 11.67
CA VAL A 84 2.28 0.99 12.64
C VAL A 84 3.36 1.80 11.94
N TRP A 85 3.94 1.26 10.86
CA TRP A 85 4.95 1.96 10.07
C TRP A 85 4.41 3.23 9.41
N LEU A 86 3.22 3.18 8.82
CA LEU A 86 2.56 4.33 8.20
C LEU A 86 2.24 5.42 9.22
N LYS A 87 1.77 5.06 10.42
CA LYS A 87 1.50 6.01 11.51
C LYS A 87 2.76 6.77 11.94
N ASN A 88 3.93 6.14 11.84
CA ASN A 88 5.20 6.77 12.20
C ASN A 88 5.73 7.71 11.11
N ILE A 89 5.49 7.40 9.83
CA ILE A 89 6.01 8.19 8.69
C ILE A 89 5.03 9.29 8.27
N HIS A 90 3.75 8.97 8.22
CA HIS A 90 2.68 9.85 7.82
C HIS A 90 1.74 10.06 9.01
N GLN A 91 1.55 11.32 9.41
CA GLN A 91 0.51 11.69 10.39
C GLN A 91 -0.91 11.63 9.78
N LEU A 92 -1.07 10.87 8.69
CA LEU A 92 -2.33 10.65 8.02
C LEU A 92 -3.09 9.51 8.71
N ASP A 93 -4.40 9.62 8.71
CA ASP A 93 -5.27 8.61 9.29
C ASP A 93 -5.42 7.43 8.33
N TRP A 94 -4.77 6.32 8.67
CA TRP A 94 -4.83 5.04 7.95
C TRP A 94 -5.69 4.02 8.69
N SER A 95 -6.70 4.47 9.44
CA SER A 95 -7.61 3.62 10.24
C SER A 95 -8.25 2.48 9.44
N TRP A 96 -8.54 2.65 8.15
CA TRP A 96 -9.07 1.59 7.29
C TRP A 96 -8.15 0.35 7.17
N ILE A 97 -6.84 0.50 7.42
CA ILE A 97 -5.89 -0.62 7.40
C ILE A 97 -6.10 -1.55 8.59
N GLN A 98 -6.60 -1.05 9.73
CA GLN A 98 -6.94 -1.90 10.88
C GLN A 98 -8.09 -2.86 10.54
N ALA A 99 -9.10 -2.38 9.79
CA ALA A 99 -10.16 -3.25 9.29
C ALA A 99 -9.61 -4.35 8.35
N CYS A 100 -8.63 -4.01 7.50
CA CYS A 100 -7.95 -4.97 6.63
C CYS A 100 -7.15 -6.03 7.42
N GLU A 101 -6.61 -5.69 8.59
CA GLU A 101 -5.93 -6.64 9.48
C GLU A 101 -6.91 -7.72 9.95
N HIS A 102 -8.12 -7.32 10.35
CA HIS A 102 -9.19 -8.23 10.74
C HIS A 102 -9.68 -9.08 9.56
N GLU A 103 -9.80 -8.51 8.36
CA GLU A 103 -10.15 -9.26 7.14
C GLU A 103 -9.12 -10.34 6.84
N ALA A 104 -7.83 -10.02 6.89
CA ALA A 104 -6.76 -10.98 6.64
C ALA A 104 -6.66 -12.07 7.73
N ALA A 105 -7.11 -11.76 8.95
CA ALA A 105 -7.21 -12.71 10.06
C ALA A 105 -8.51 -13.55 10.03
N GLU A 106 -9.34 -13.40 8.98
CA GLU A 106 -10.63 -14.08 8.81
C GLU A 106 -11.70 -13.71 9.86
N ASN A 107 -11.49 -12.61 10.60
CA ASN A 107 -12.43 -12.05 11.56
C ASN A 107 -13.41 -11.10 10.84
N LEU A 108 -14.24 -11.67 9.96
CA LEU A 108 -15.06 -10.91 9.01
C LEU A 108 -16.11 -10.00 9.67
N GLU A 109 -16.68 -10.42 10.80
CA GLU A 109 -17.68 -9.62 11.53
C GLU A 109 -17.07 -8.31 12.05
N GLN A 110 -15.88 -8.41 12.65
CA GLN A 110 -15.14 -7.25 13.16
C GLN A 110 -14.68 -6.36 12.02
N ALA A 111 -14.14 -6.94 10.94
CA ALA A 111 -13.72 -6.20 9.76
C ALA A 111 -14.88 -5.39 9.15
N ALA A 112 -16.05 -6.01 8.98
CA ALA A 112 -17.24 -5.34 8.44
C ALA A 112 -17.73 -4.20 9.34
N TYR A 113 -17.70 -4.40 10.67
CA TYR A 113 -18.03 -3.36 11.63
C TYR A 113 -17.09 -2.16 11.51
N GLU A 114 -15.78 -2.39 11.46
CA GLU A 114 -14.78 -1.33 11.36
C GLU A 114 -14.83 -0.60 10.03
N TYR A 115 -15.00 -1.30 8.90
CA TYR A 115 -15.22 -0.65 7.61
C TYR A 115 -16.45 0.27 7.64
N LYS A 116 -17.54 -0.18 8.26
CA LYS A 116 -18.75 0.63 8.39
C LYS A 116 -18.51 1.88 9.25
N LEU A 117 -17.77 1.75 10.36
CA LEU A 117 -17.40 2.90 11.18
C LEU A 117 -16.58 3.91 10.38
N PHE A 118 -15.51 3.46 9.72
CA PHE A 118 -14.64 4.29 8.90
C PHE A 118 -15.41 5.03 7.81
N LEU A 119 -16.25 4.32 7.05
CA LEU A 119 -17.06 4.93 5.98
C LEU A 119 -18.04 5.98 6.54
N ASN A 120 -18.69 5.70 7.67
CA ASN A 120 -19.60 6.65 8.29
C ASN A 120 -18.90 7.92 8.76
N GLU A 121 -17.70 7.80 9.35
CA GLU A 121 -16.89 8.95 9.74
C GLU A 121 -16.44 9.76 8.53
N HIS A 122 -15.99 9.07 7.48
CA HIS A 122 -15.60 9.70 6.22
C HIS A 122 -16.77 10.48 5.59
N PHE A 123 -17.95 9.88 5.46
CA PHE A 123 -19.13 10.58 4.92
C PHE A 123 -19.56 11.79 5.76
N LYS A 124 -19.51 11.69 7.10
CA LYS A 124 -19.78 12.84 8.00
C LYS A 124 -18.78 13.96 7.79
N SER A 125 -17.49 13.64 7.62
CA SER A 125 -16.46 14.66 7.35
C SER A 125 -16.73 15.41 6.05
N LEU A 126 -17.16 14.69 5.01
CA LEU A 126 -17.47 15.27 3.69
C LEU A 126 -18.71 16.18 3.74
N SER A 127 -19.75 15.80 4.48
CA SER A 127 -20.94 16.64 4.62
C SER A 127 -20.63 17.97 5.33
N ILE A 128 -19.79 17.96 6.37
CA ILE A 128 -19.34 19.16 7.08
C ILE A 128 -18.54 20.10 6.15
N ILE A 129 -17.69 19.56 5.29
CA ILE A 129 -16.91 20.36 4.33
C ILE A 129 -17.82 21.03 3.31
N ASN A 130 -18.83 20.32 2.81
CA ASN A 130 -19.78 20.86 1.85
C ASN A 130 -20.63 21.99 2.47
N GLU A 131 -21.07 21.85 3.72
CA GLU A 131 -21.80 22.92 4.43
C GLU A 131 -20.95 24.19 4.62
N LYS A 132 -19.65 24.04 4.92
CA LYS A 132 -18.72 25.18 5.03
C LYS A 132 -18.43 25.88 3.71
N LYS A 133 -18.55 25.19 2.58
CA LYS A 133 -18.29 25.75 1.24
C LYS A 133 -19.49 26.51 0.66
N THR A 134 -20.66 26.37 1.29
CA THR A 134 -21.93 26.99 0.85
C THR A 134 -22.26 28.26 1.65
N ARG A 135 -21.44 28.61 2.66
CA ARG A 135 -21.46 29.88 3.39
C ARG A 135 -20.27 30.73 2.96
#